data_AF-A0A4R3KB62-F1
#
_entry.id   AF-A0A4R3KB62-F1
#
_cell.length_a   1.000
_cell.length_b   1.000
_cell.length_c   1.000
_cell.angle_alpha   90.00
_cell.angle_beta   90.00
_cell.angle_gamma   90.00
#
_symmetry.space_group_name_H-M   'P 1'
#
loop_
_entity.id
_entity.type
_entity.pdbx_description
1 polymer ?
#
loop_
_entity_poly.entity_id
_entity_poly.type
_entity_poly.pdbx_seq_one_letter_code
_entity_poly.pdbx_strand_id
1 'polypeptide(L)'
;MANFNLRWDDTKAKTIAKMAATNALMKCAADLQRKSAEQAPIDTGDLRANCSVSPLKVNGNKLEVRVGYDLPYAIVQHERLDFNHPKGGGPKYLENPFNENKAKYHAYIDKVIKDTLRVSD
;
A
#
# COMPACT_ATOMS: atom_id res chain seq x y z
N MET A 1 27.72 -38.05 -21.78
CA MET A 1 26.94 -37.68 -20.59
C MET A 1 26.79 -36.17 -20.61
N ALA A 2 25.58 -35.63 -20.48
CA ALA A 2 25.39 -34.19 -20.46
C ALA A 2 25.92 -33.62 -19.13
N ASN A 3 26.86 -32.68 -19.21
CA ASN A 3 27.36 -31.96 -18.05
C ASN A 3 26.41 -30.78 -17.77
N PHE A 4 25.66 -30.86 -16.67
CA PHE A 4 24.86 -29.73 -16.19
C PHE A 4 25.63 -29.02 -15.07
N ASN A 5 25.69 -27.68 -15.14
CA ASN A 5 26.28 -26.84 -14.11
C ASN A 5 25.17 -25.98 -13.49
N LEU A 6 24.85 -26.21 -12.21
CA LEU A 6 23.87 -25.46 -11.45
C LEU A 6 24.61 -24.43 -10.59
N ARG A 7 24.34 -23.14 -10.80
CA ARG A 7 24.89 -22.05 -9.99
C ARG A 7 23.78 -21.28 -9.29
N TRP A 8 23.85 -21.20 -7.98
CA TRP A 8 22.95 -20.38 -7.15
C TRP A 8 23.50 -18.95 -7.03
N ASP A 9 22.66 -17.94 -7.32
CA ASP A 9 22.97 -16.53 -7.14
C ASP A 9 21.96 -15.89 -6.17
N ASP A 10 22.35 -15.83 -4.89
CA ASP A 10 21.50 -15.30 -3.83
C ASP A 10 21.32 -13.78 -3.94
N THR A 11 22.30 -13.08 -4.49
CA THR A 11 22.32 -11.62 -4.59
C THR A 11 21.34 -11.13 -5.65
N LYS A 12 21.33 -11.80 -6.81
CA LYS A 12 20.36 -11.54 -7.88
C LYS A 12 18.93 -11.81 -7.40
N ALA A 13 18.69 -12.96 -6.77
CA ALA A 13 17.36 -13.32 -6.27
C ALA A 13 16.83 -12.32 -5.22
N LYS A 14 17.66 -11.92 -4.24
CA LYS A 14 17.29 -10.93 -3.23
C LYS A 14 16.96 -9.57 -3.84
N THR A 15 17.75 -9.13 -4.82
CA THR A 15 17.56 -7.83 -5.48
C THR A 15 16.24 -7.80 -6.24
N ILE A 16 15.96 -8.84 -7.03
CA ILE A 16 14.72 -8.97 -7.80
C ILE A 16 13.52 -9.02 -6.87
N ALA A 17 13.57 -9.84 -5.81
CA ALA A 17 12.50 -9.93 -4.82
C ALA A 17 12.24 -8.57 -4.14
N LYS A 18 13.28 -7.83 -3.77
CA LYS A 18 13.16 -6.51 -3.14
C LYS A 18 12.53 -5.48 -4.09
N MET A 19 12.93 -5.46 -5.36
CA MET A 19 12.35 -4.58 -6.37
C MET A 19 10.88 -4.91 -6.63
N ALA A 20 10.55 -6.20 -6.79
CA ALA A 20 9.19 -6.67 -6.98
C ALA A 20 8.29 -6.32 -5.78
N ALA A 21 8.77 -6.57 -4.56
CA ALA A 21 8.07 -6.22 -3.33
C ALA A 21 7.82 -4.71 -3.22
N THR A 22 8.83 -3.89 -3.55
CA THR A 22 8.72 -2.43 -3.55
C THR A 22 7.63 -1.94 -4.49
N ASN A 23 7.65 -2.43 -5.74
CA ASN A 23 6.66 -2.04 -6.74
C ASN A 23 5.25 -2.47 -6.35
N ALA A 24 5.09 -3.69 -5.82
CA ALA A 24 3.82 -4.19 -5.36
C ALA A 24 3.28 -3.38 -4.17
N LEU A 25 4.14 -3.05 -3.21
CA LEU A 25 3.81 -2.25 -2.02
C LEU A 25 3.35 -0.84 -2.42
N MET A 26 4.10 -0.15 -3.28
CA MET A 26 3.73 1.18 -3.77
C MET A 26 2.38 1.18 -4.49
N LYS A 27 2.09 0.13 -5.28
CA LYS A 27 0.79 0.00 -5.96
C LYS A 27 -0.36 -0.26 -4.99
N CYS A 28 -0.14 -1.08 -3.95
CA CYS A 28 -1.14 -1.27 -2.89
C CYS A 28 -1.39 0.02 -2.12
N ALA A 29 -0.33 0.78 -1.82
CA ALA A 29 -0.43 2.07 -1.14
C ALA A 29 -1.21 3.09 -1.98
N ALA A 30 -0.96 3.18 -3.29
CA ALA A 30 -1.72 4.05 -4.19
C ALA A 30 -3.20 3.64 -4.31
N ASP A 31 -3.51 2.34 -4.33
CA ASP A 31 -4.90 1.87 -4.31
C ASP A 31 -5.59 2.21 -2.97
N LEU A 32 -4.88 2.05 -1.85
CA LEU A 32 -5.39 2.43 -0.53
C LEU A 32 -5.62 3.94 -0.43
N GLN A 33 -4.68 4.76 -0.91
CA GLN A 33 -4.82 6.22 -0.97
C GLN A 33 -6.09 6.62 -1.71
N ARG A 34 -6.31 6.07 -2.90
CA ARG A 34 -7.52 6.33 -3.70
C ARG A 34 -8.79 5.96 -2.94
N LYS A 35 -8.86 4.74 -2.40
CA LYS A 35 -10.05 4.26 -1.66
C LYS A 35 -10.30 5.06 -0.39
N SER A 36 -9.24 5.43 0.32
CA SER A 36 -9.33 6.28 1.51
C SER A 36 -9.85 7.66 1.17
N ALA A 37 -9.35 8.28 0.10
CA ALA A 37 -9.87 9.57 -0.38
C ALA A 37 -11.35 9.47 -0.84
N GLU A 38 -11.77 8.38 -1.46
CA GLU A 38 -13.17 8.13 -1.84
C GLU A 38 -14.11 8.01 -0.63
N GLN A 39 -13.63 7.45 0.48
CA GLN A 39 -14.42 7.30 1.71
C GLN A 39 -14.33 8.52 2.64
N ALA A 40 -13.30 9.36 2.51
CA ALA A 40 -13.15 10.54 3.34
C ALA A 40 -14.31 11.54 3.12
N PRO A 41 -14.74 12.29 4.14
CA PRO A 41 -15.84 13.24 4.02
C PRO A 41 -15.63 14.30 2.93
N ILE A 42 -16.71 14.62 2.23
CA ILE A 42 -16.76 15.77 1.32
C ILE A 42 -17.41 16.90 2.09
N ASP A 43 -16.68 17.97 2.38
CA ASP A 43 -17.32 19.24 2.73
C ASP A 43 -16.80 20.34 1.83
N THR A 44 -15.55 20.71 2.05
CA THR A 44 -14.69 21.55 1.21
C THR A 44 -13.89 20.73 0.20
N GLY A 45 -13.64 19.45 0.50
CA GLY A 45 -12.91 18.50 -0.38
C GLY A 45 -11.38 18.52 -0.22
N ASP A 46 -10.84 19.46 0.56
CA ASP A 46 -9.43 19.56 0.94
C ASP A 46 -8.93 18.30 1.66
N LEU A 47 -9.74 17.69 2.55
CA LEU A 47 -9.37 16.44 3.20
C LEU A 47 -9.08 15.33 2.17
N ARG A 48 -9.94 15.17 1.17
CA ARG A 48 -9.72 14.18 0.09
C ARG A 48 -8.46 14.48 -0.71
N ALA A 49 -8.25 15.75 -1.05
CA ALA A 49 -7.08 16.19 -1.80
C ALA A 49 -5.77 16.04 -1.01
N ASN A 50 -5.83 16.02 0.33
CA ASN A 50 -4.67 15.92 1.20
C ASN A 50 -4.19 14.47 1.43
N CYS A 51 -4.92 13.45 0.97
CA CYS A 51 -4.46 12.06 1.13
C CYS A 51 -3.11 11.86 0.43
N SER A 52 -2.09 11.46 1.18
CA SER A 52 -0.71 11.33 0.70
C SER A 52 -0.15 9.94 0.95
N VAL A 53 0.82 9.55 0.12
CA VAL A 53 1.61 8.32 0.28
C VAL A 53 3.05 8.74 0.57
N SER A 54 3.62 8.24 1.66
CA SER A 54 5.01 8.51 1.99
C SER A 54 5.95 7.88 0.98
N PRO A 55 7.16 8.43 0.80
CA PRO A 55 8.23 7.71 0.12
C PRO A 55 8.47 6.33 0.77
N LEU A 56 8.99 5.39 -0.03
CA LEU A 56 9.42 4.09 0.47
C LEU A 56 10.49 4.26 1.54
N LYS A 57 10.25 3.73 2.73
CA LYS A 57 11.24 3.62 3.80
C LYS A 57 11.77 2.20 3.86
N VAL A 58 13.09 2.06 3.77
CA VAL A 58 13.77 0.76 3.82
C VAL A 58 14.56 0.68 5.12
N ASN A 59 14.13 -0.17 6.04
CA ASN A 59 14.80 -0.42 7.32
C ASN A 59 15.33 -1.86 7.34
N GLY A 60 16.57 -2.05 6.90
CA GLY A 60 17.15 -3.39 6.70
C GLY A 60 16.33 -4.22 5.71
N ASN A 61 15.73 -5.30 6.19
CA ASN A 61 14.88 -6.20 5.38
C ASN A 61 13.40 -5.79 5.36
N LYS A 62 13.01 -4.71 6.07
CA LYS A 62 11.64 -4.22 6.11
C LYS A 62 11.45 -3.09 5.10
N LEU A 63 10.43 -3.22 4.26
CA LEU A 63 9.93 -2.19 3.37
C LEU A 63 8.65 -1.61 3.98
N GLU A 64 8.60 -0.30 4.12
CA GLU A 64 7.47 0.41 4.73
C GLU A 64 7.03 1.57 3.85
N VAL A 65 5.72 1.69 3.65
CA VAL A 65 5.07 2.83 3.00
C VAL A 65 3.88 3.19 3.87
N ARG A 66 3.66 4.49 4.08
CA ARG A 66 2.56 5.01 4.90
C ARG A 66 1.59 5.76 4.01
N VAL A 67 0.30 5.60 4.30
CA VAL A 67 -0.77 6.38 3.68
C VAL A 67 -1.43 7.18 4.78
N GLY A 68 -1.61 8.48 4.57
CA GLY A 68 -2.05 9.36 5.65
C GLY A 68 -2.61 10.69 5.16
N TYR A 69 -2.94 11.52 6.14
CA TYR A 69 -3.46 12.87 5.98
C TYR A 69 -2.74 13.75 7.01
N ASP A 70 -2.45 14.98 6.62
CA ASP A 70 -1.65 15.94 7.39
C ASP A 70 -2.49 17.10 7.93
N LEU A 71 -3.79 17.17 7.60
CA LEU A 71 -4.66 18.23 8.10
C LEU A 71 -4.91 18.09 9.62
N PRO A 72 -4.89 19.19 10.39
CA PRO A 72 -5.04 19.13 11.86
C PRO A 72 -6.33 18.45 12.34
N TYR A 73 -7.39 18.54 11.54
CA TYR A 73 -8.70 17.96 11.87
C TYR A 73 -8.89 16.53 11.33
N ALA A 74 -7.95 15.99 10.54
CA ALA A 74 -8.10 14.69 9.89
C ALA A 74 -8.32 13.56 10.92
N ILE A 75 -7.54 13.54 12.00
CA ILE A 75 -7.68 12.52 13.05
C ILE A 75 -9.06 12.58 13.70
N VAL A 76 -9.52 13.78 14.05
CA VAL A 76 -10.85 13.97 14.65
C VAL A 76 -11.94 13.50 13.69
N GLN A 77 -11.84 13.88 12.42
CA GLN A 77 -12.78 13.47 11.37
C GLN A 77 -12.77 11.96 11.12
N HIS A 78 -11.62 11.31 11.29
CA HIS A 78 -11.44 9.87 11.11
C HIS A 78 -12.06 9.08 12.26
N GLU A 79 -11.96 9.56 13.50
CA GLU A 79 -12.36 8.80 14.70
C GLU A 79 -13.79 9.11 15.17
N ARG A 80 -14.29 10.34 14.98
CA ARG A 80 -15.62 10.77 15.42
C ARG A 80 -16.73 10.11 14.60
N LEU A 81 -17.51 9.25 15.24
CA LEU A 81 -18.65 8.56 14.61
C LEU A 81 -19.96 9.37 14.66
N ASP A 82 -20.00 10.43 15.45
CA ASP A 82 -21.15 11.32 15.67
C ASP A 82 -21.25 12.47 14.65
N PHE A 83 -20.26 12.60 13.76
CA PHE A 83 -20.26 13.63 12.73
C PHE A 83 -21.21 13.29 11.59
N ASN A 84 -22.00 14.27 11.16
CA ASN A 84 -22.86 14.15 9.98
C ASN A 84 -22.09 14.62 8.74
N HIS A 85 -22.04 13.79 7.70
CA HIS A 85 -21.36 14.09 6.43
C HIS A 85 -22.40 14.23 5.30
N PRO A 86 -23.14 15.35 5.21
CA PRO A 86 -24.31 15.49 4.34
C PRO A 86 -23.99 15.39 2.84
N LYS A 87 -22.74 15.62 2.44
CA LYS A 87 -22.26 15.51 1.05
C LYS A 87 -21.54 14.17 0.78
N GLY A 88 -21.61 13.23 1.71
CA GLY A 88 -21.05 11.87 1.56
C GLY A 88 -19.66 11.68 2.18
N GLY A 89 -19.21 10.43 2.14
CA GLY A 89 -18.08 9.94 2.93
C GLY A 89 -18.47 9.64 4.37
N GLY A 90 -17.48 9.35 5.21
CA GLY A 90 -17.73 8.96 6.59
C GLY A 90 -16.46 8.94 7.44
N PRO A 91 -16.57 8.58 8.73
CA PRO A 91 -15.41 8.32 9.57
C PRO A 91 -14.69 7.05 9.10
N LYS A 92 -13.57 6.73 9.75
CA LYS A 92 -12.79 5.50 9.53
C LYS A 92 -12.32 5.29 8.09
N TYR A 93 -12.19 6.37 7.33
CA TYR A 93 -11.84 6.36 5.92
C TYR A 93 -10.45 5.79 5.59
N LEU A 94 -9.50 5.67 6.52
CA LEU A 94 -8.27 4.87 6.35
C LEU A 94 -8.42 3.41 6.79
N GLU A 95 -9.12 3.18 7.90
CA GLU A 95 -9.22 1.90 8.58
C GLU A 95 -10.12 0.93 7.80
N ASN A 96 -11.30 1.39 7.38
CA ASN A 96 -12.26 0.61 6.62
C ASN A 96 -11.67 0.07 5.31
N PRO A 97 -11.16 0.92 4.37
CA PRO A 97 -10.62 0.39 3.13
C PRO A 97 -9.36 -0.43 3.35
N PHE A 98 -8.57 -0.16 4.39
CA PHE A 98 -7.43 -1.03 4.74
C PHE A 98 -7.91 -2.42 5.16
N ASN A 99 -8.87 -2.49 6.09
CA ASN A 99 -9.41 -3.75 6.58
C ASN A 99 -10.11 -4.58 5.50
N GLU A 100 -10.85 -3.93 4.60
CA GLU A 100 -11.49 -4.57 3.45
C GLU A 100 -10.48 -5.15 2.46
N ASN A 101 -9.30 -4.53 2.31
CA ASN A 101 -8.35 -4.87 1.24
C ASN A 101 -7.08 -5.57 1.72
N LYS A 102 -6.82 -5.66 3.03
CA LYS A 102 -5.59 -6.27 3.58
C LYS A 102 -5.27 -7.63 2.98
N ALA A 103 -6.27 -8.53 2.90
CA ALA A 103 -6.07 -9.88 2.36
C ALA A 103 -5.72 -9.85 0.87
N LYS A 104 -6.35 -8.95 0.10
CA LYS A 104 -6.06 -8.75 -1.32
C LYS A 104 -4.65 -8.19 -1.52
N TYR A 105 -4.21 -7.25 -0.69
CA TYR A 105 -2.86 -6.68 -0.76
C TYR A 105 -1.80 -7.73 -0.45
N HIS A 106 -1.99 -8.54 0.61
CA HIS A 106 -1.10 -9.66 0.91
C HIS A 106 -0.99 -10.62 -0.26
N ALA A 107 -2.12 -11.09 -0.80
CA ALA A 107 -2.13 -12.01 -1.93
C ALA A 107 -1.49 -11.40 -3.19
N TYR A 108 -1.70 -10.12 -3.45
CA TYR A 108 -1.11 -9.42 -4.59
C TYR A 108 0.41 -9.30 -4.48
N ILE A 109 0.93 -8.91 -3.32
CA ILE A 109 2.37 -8.78 -3.06
C ILE A 109 3.04 -10.15 -3.22
N ASP A 110 2.49 -11.19 -2.61
CA ASP A 110 3.01 -12.56 -2.72
C ASP A 110 3.04 -13.04 -4.16
N LYS A 111 1.97 -12.78 -4.91
CA LYS A 111 1.88 -13.15 -6.33
C LYS A 111 2.97 -12.45 -7.15
N VAL A 112 3.11 -11.13 -7.03
CA VAL A 112 4.09 -10.36 -7.81
C VAL A 112 5.51 -10.83 -7.53
N ILE A 113 5.86 -11.10 -6.27
CA ILE A 113 7.19 -11.61 -5.92
C ILE A 113 7.44 -12.98 -6.55
N LYS A 114 6.48 -13.92 -6.42
CA LYS A 114 6.60 -15.27 -6.99
C LYS A 114 6.71 -15.24 -8.51
N ASP A 115 5.86 -14.47 -9.18
CA ASP A 115 5.85 -14.39 -10.65
C ASP A 115 7.16 -13.77 -11.16
N THR A 116 7.67 -12.72 -10.50
CA THR A 116 8.94 -12.09 -10.90
C THR A 116 10.12 -13.04 -10.74
N LEU A 117 10.17 -13.80 -9.64
CA LEU A 117 11.25 -14.77 -9.40
C LEU A 117 11.23 -15.95 -10.38
N ARG A 118 10.06 -16.32 -10.92
CA ARG A 118 9.94 -17.38 -11.94
C ARG A 118 10.39 -16.95 -13.33
N VAL A 119 10.30 -15.65 -13.63
CA VAL A 119 10.63 -15.09 -14.95
C VAL A 119 12.11 -14.68 -15.02
N SER A 120 12.82 -14.62 -13.88
CA SER A 120 14.22 -14.20 -13.81
C SER A 120 15.27 -15.27 -14.14
N ASP A 121 14.81 -16.45 -14.56
CA ASP A 121 15.60 -17.55 -15.16
C ASP A 121 15.89 -17.28 -16.64
#